data_AF-A0A6J7MDN5-F1
#
_entry.id   AF-A0A6J7MDN5-F1
#
_cell.length_a   1.000
_cell.length_b   1.000
_cell.length_c   1.000
_cell.angle_alpha   90.00
_cell.angle_beta   90.00
_cell.angle_gamma   90.00
#
_symmetry.space_group_name_H-M   'P 1'
#
loop_
_entity.id
_entity.type
_entity.pdbx_description
1 polymer ?
#
loop_
_entity_poly.entity_id
_entity_poly.type
_entity_poly.pdbx_seq_one_letter_code
_entity_poly.pdbx_strand_id
1 'polypeptide(L)'
;MSAKRKARKEFEKEQELEKLREKKERKEYVARDVAQKAAAKFDAMSPEEKTIFLKKQSKMRKIALIIFLCAFGLFLVGIFGSSDEPATTDTQTAPSANAVFSGKVLSSKVINPATVQVKFEITNTGTDAGIPSCIVRVQDASRTYKGFDSPIFDYAIEPNSSITGAINLTVTKEGAYFVTEGEVSCS
;
A
#
# COMPACT_ATOMS: atom_id res chain seq x y z
N MET A 1 25.32 -51.06 -26.18
CA MET A 1 24.64 -49.87 -26.75
C MET A 1 25.47 -49.34 -27.92
N SER A 2 24.88 -49.14 -29.09
CA SER A 2 25.60 -48.70 -30.31
C SER A 2 26.23 -47.31 -30.12
N ALA A 3 27.51 -47.16 -30.49
CA ALA A 3 28.30 -45.93 -30.36
C ALA A 3 27.60 -44.67 -30.91
N LYS A 4 26.77 -44.86 -31.95
CA LYS A 4 25.99 -43.80 -32.59
C LYS A 4 24.93 -43.17 -31.66
N ARG A 5 24.38 -43.93 -30.71
CA ARG A 5 23.41 -43.41 -29.71
C ARG A 5 24.09 -42.66 -28.58
N LYS A 6 25.35 -42.97 -28.27
CA LYS A 6 26.12 -42.27 -27.25
C LYS A 6 26.54 -40.88 -27.73
N ALA A 7 27.08 -40.80 -28.95
CA ALA A 7 27.46 -39.53 -29.58
C ALA A 7 26.28 -38.55 -29.72
N ARG A 8 25.09 -39.05 -30.07
CA ARG A 8 23.89 -38.20 -30.19
C ARG A 8 23.44 -37.60 -28.84
N LYS A 9 23.57 -38.35 -27.75
CA LYS A 9 23.22 -37.87 -26.40
C LYS A 9 24.24 -36.89 -25.84
N GLU A 10 25.51 -37.06 -26.19
CA GLU A 10 26.58 -36.12 -25.79
C GLU A 10 26.40 -34.78 -26.50
N PHE A 11 26.10 -34.79 -27.80
CA PHE A 11 25.80 -33.58 -28.57
C PHE A 11 24.55 -32.83 -28.06
N GLU A 12 23.49 -33.55 -27.70
CA GLU A 12 22.27 -32.95 -27.14
C GLU A 12 22.53 -32.29 -25.78
N LYS A 13 23.35 -32.91 -24.93
CA LYS A 13 23.79 -32.32 -23.65
C LYS A 13 24.64 -31.07 -23.84
N GLU A 14 25.52 -31.05 -24.84
CA GLU A 14 26.33 -29.87 -25.15
C GLU A 14 25.45 -28.70 -25.62
N GLN A 15 24.45 -28.96 -26.46
CA GLN A 15 23.48 -27.93 -26.88
C GLN A 15 22.62 -27.41 -25.71
N GLU A 16 22.20 -28.29 -24.79
CA GLU A 16 21.46 -27.85 -23.60
C GLU A 16 22.32 -27.02 -22.66
N LEU A 17 23.59 -27.39 -22.48
CA LEU A 17 24.53 -26.64 -21.65
C LEU A 17 24.81 -25.26 -22.25
N GLU A 18 24.93 -25.15 -23.56
CA GLU A 18 25.10 -23.88 -24.28
C GLU A 18 23.87 -22.97 -24.11
N LYS A 19 22.65 -23.51 -24.27
CA LYS A 19 21.40 -22.78 -23.99
C LYS A 19 21.29 -22.31 -22.53
N LEU A 20 21.78 -23.11 -21.59
CA LEU A 20 21.81 -22.73 -20.17
C LEU A 20 22.81 -21.61 -19.89
N ARG A 21 23.97 -21.61 -20.54
CA ARG A 21 24.96 -20.53 -20.45
C ARG A 21 24.40 -19.23 -21.02
N GLU A 22 23.80 -19.27 -22.20
CA GLU A 22 23.19 -18.08 -22.82
C GLU A 22 22.06 -17.50 -21.94
N LYS A 23 21.22 -18.37 -21.36
CA LYS A 23 20.17 -17.94 -20.41
C LYS A 23 20.76 -17.32 -19.14
N LYS A 24 21.88 -17.84 -18.65
CA LYS A 24 22.57 -17.30 -17.45
C LYS A 24 23.17 -15.93 -17.76
N GLU A 25 23.83 -15.76 -18.89
CA GLU A 25 24.41 -14.48 -19.34
C GLU A 25 23.33 -13.42 -19.54
N ARG A 26 22.19 -13.77 -20.18
CA ARG A 26 21.05 -12.85 -20.31
C ARG A 26 20.50 -12.42 -18.95
N LYS A 27 20.39 -13.33 -17.98
CA LYS A 27 19.94 -13.01 -16.63
C LYS A 27 20.92 -12.09 -15.90
N GLU A 28 22.22 -12.36 -16.02
CA GLU A 28 23.27 -11.52 -15.43
C GLU A 28 23.30 -10.12 -16.05
N TYR A 29 23.13 -10.01 -17.38
CA TYR A 29 23.01 -8.73 -18.07
C TYR A 29 21.81 -7.92 -17.59
N VAL A 30 20.62 -8.54 -17.52
CA VAL A 30 19.40 -7.89 -17.01
C VAL A 30 19.58 -7.46 -15.55
N ALA A 31 20.19 -8.30 -14.71
CA ALA A 31 20.46 -7.95 -13.33
C ALA A 31 21.41 -6.75 -13.19
N ARG A 32 22.45 -6.66 -14.02
CA ARG A 32 23.37 -5.51 -14.07
C ARG A 32 22.67 -4.24 -14.56
N ASP A 33 21.85 -4.32 -15.61
CA ASP A 33 21.09 -3.17 -16.13
C ASP A 33 20.09 -2.63 -15.09
N VAL A 34 19.37 -3.52 -14.39
CA VAL A 34 18.47 -3.12 -13.30
C VAL A 34 19.24 -2.50 -12.14
N ALA A 35 20.39 -3.06 -11.76
CA ALA A 35 21.23 -2.51 -10.70
C ALA A 35 21.80 -1.12 -11.07
N GLN A 36 22.24 -0.94 -12.32
CA GLN A 36 22.73 0.35 -12.82
C GLN A 36 21.62 1.39 -12.90
N LYS A 37 20.41 1.02 -13.35
CA LYS A 37 19.25 1.93 -13.34
C LYS A 37 18.80 2.29 -11.93
N ALA A 38 18.87 1.37 -10.98
CA ALA A 38 18.58 1.63 -9.58
C ALA A 38 19.62 2.57 -8.95
N ALA A 39 20.91 2.35 -9.23
CA ALA A 39 22.00 3.22 -8.79
C ALA A 39 21.90 4.61 -9.43
N ALA A 40 21.67 4.70 -10.74
CA ALA A 40 21.50 5.97 -11.44
C ALA A 40 20.28 6.75 -10.95
N LYS A 41 19.17 6.07 -10.62
CA LYS A 41 17.99 6.69 -10.00
C LYS A 41 18.28 7.22 -8.59
N PHE A 42 19.15 6.53 -7.85
CA PHE A 42 19.61 6.99 -6.55
C PHE A 42 20.57 8.17 -6.67
N ASP A 43 21.47 8.17 -7.65
CA ASP A 43 22.43 9.26 -7.87
C ASP A 43 21.77 10.52 -8.45
N ALA A 44 20.79 10.35 -9.35
CA ALA A 44 19.98 11.43 -9.92
C ALA A 44 18.99 12.06 -8.93
N MET A 45 18.85 11.48 -7.72
CA MET A 45 18.00 12.03 -6.67
C MET A 45 18.71 13.24 -6.01
N SER A 46 18.00 14.36 -5.92
CA SER A 46 18.50 15.62 -5.36
C SER A 46 18.94 15.43 -3.89
N PRO A 47 19.99 16.11 -3.39
CA PRO A 47 20.44 15.99 -1.99
C PRO A 47 19.33 16.21 -0.97
N GLU A 48 18.30 17.01 -1.27
CA GLU A 48 17.15 17.21 -0.39
C GLU A 48 16.25 15.96 -0.29
N GLU A 49 16.00 15.27 -1.40
CA GLU A 49 15.20 14.04 -1.44
C GLU A 49 15.89 12.86 -0.75
N LYS A 50 17.23 12.80 -0.84
CA LYS A 50 18.05 11.79 -0.15
C LYS A 50 17.90 11.87 1.37
N THR A 51 17.82 13.08 1.93
CA THR A 51 17.61 13.26 3.38
C THR A 51 16.20 12.85 3.82
N ILE A 52 15.18 13.14 3.01
CA ILE A 52 13.80 12.72 3.26
C ILE A 52 13.68 11.18 3.20
N PHE A 53 14.33 10.54 2.23
CA PHE A 53 14.36 9.08 2.11
C PHE A 53 15.10 8.42 3.27
N LEU A 54 16.26 8.92 3.69
CA LEU A 54 16.97 8.39 4.86
C LEU A 54 16.17 8.59 6.16
N LYS A 55 15.50 9.74 6.32
CA LYS A 55 14.61 9.99 7.46
C LYS A 55 13.41 9.02 7.45
N LYS A 56 12.81 8.77 6.28
CA LYS A 56 11.72 7.79 6.09
C LYS A 56 12.20 6.35 6.32
N GLN A 57 13.38 5.99 5.83
CA GLN A 57 13.98 4.66 6.00
C GLN A 57 14.38 4.40 7.45
N SER A 58 14.90 5.39 8.18
CA SER A 58 15.20 5.27 9.61
C SER A 58 13.93 5.09 10.44
N LYS A 59 12.83 5.78 10.10
CA LYS A 59 11.52 5.56 10.73
C LYS A 59 11.01 4.13 10.49
N MET A 60 11.08 3.64 9.24
CA MET A 60 10.68 2.27 8.90
C MET A 60 11.56 1.19 9.58
N ARG A 61 12.88 1.42 9.69
CA ARG A 61 13.79 0.50 10.39
C ARG A 61 13.54 0.46 11.90
N LYS A 62 13.18 1.59 12.53
CA LYS A 62 12.79 1.63 13.94
C LYS A 62 11.50 0.84 14.19
N ILE A 63 10.50 1.00 13.33
CA ILE A 63 9.22 0.26 13.42
C ILE A 63 9.47 -1.25 13.24
N ALA A 64 10.27 -1.66 12.26
CA ALA A 64 10.59 -3.07 12.03
C ALA A 64 11.36 -3.71 13.20
N LEU A 65 12.30 -2.98 13.84
CA LEU A 65 13.01 -3.44 15.03
C LEU A 65 12.08 -3.61 16.24
N ILE A 66 11.12 -2.70 16.42
CA ILE A 66 10.12 -2.78 17.51
C ILE A 66 9.24 -4.01 17.31
N ILE A 67 8.73 -4.25 16.09
CA ILE A 67 7.91 -5.43 15.80
C ILE A 67 8.69 -6.73 16.03
N PHE A 68 9.97 -6.78 15.62
CA PHE A 68 10.82 -7.94 15.86
C PHE A 68 11.09 -8.19 17.35
N LEU A 69 11.31 -7.13 18.13
CA LEU A 69 11.47 -7.21 19.59
C LEU A 69 10.17 -7.64 20.29
N CYS A 70 9.00 -7.14 19.87
CA CYS A 70 7.71 -7.57 20.42
C CYS A 70 7.42 -9.05 20.12
N ALA A 71 7.72 -9.52 18.90
CA ALA A 71 7.57 -10.92 18.54
C ALA A 71 8.51 -11.84 19.35
N PHE A 72 9.75 -11.40 19.59
CA PHE A 72 10.73 -12.16 20.39
C PHE A 72 10.40 -12.12 21.89
N GLY A 73 9.87 -11.00 22.40
CA GLY A 73 9.38 -10.87 23.77
C GLY A 73 8.17 -11.76 24.04
N LEU A 74 7.20 -11.82 23.12
CA LEU A 74 6.03 -12.71 23.22
C LEU A 74 6.41 -14.20 23.19
N PHE A 75 7.54 -14.56 22.55
CA PHE A 75 8.06 -15.93 22.56
C PHE A 75 8.75 -16.31 23.89
N LEU A 76 9.26 -15.33 24.66
CA LEU A 76 9.93 -15.57 25.95
C LEU A 76 8.99 -15.50 27.16
N VAL A 77 7.85 -14.83 27.06
CA VAL A 77 6.87 -14.68 28.17
C VAL A 77 5.91 -15.89 28.28
N GLY A 78 5.96 -16.84 27.35
CA GLY A 78 5.08 -18.02 27.35
C GLY A 78 5.41 -19.14 28.36
N ILE A 79 6.44 -19.01 29.21
CA ILE A 79 6.90 -20.15 30.05
C ILE A 79 6.81 -19.90 31.57
N PHE A 80 6.58 -18.69 32.09
CA PHE A 80 6.42 -18.52 33.54
C PHE A 80 5.30 -17.53 33.88
N GLY A 81 4.37 -18.01 34.70
CA GLY A 81 3.13 -17.35 35.04
C GLY A 81 3.20 -16.29 36.13
N SER A 82 2.04 -15.65 36.26
CA SER A 82 1.43 -15.01 37.42
C SER A 82 2.05 -13.72 37.99
N SER A 83 1.14 -12.75 38.07
CA SER A 83 1.00 -11.69 39.08
C SER A 83 1.53 -10.30 38.75
N ASP A 84 0.57 -9.39 38.87
CA ASP A 84 0.60 -7.94 39.05
C ASP A 84 1.14 -7.05 37.92
N GLU A 85 0.16 -6.32 37.41
CA GLU A 85 0.22 -5.11 36.59
C GLU A 85 1.27 -4.11 37.11
N PRO A 86 1.92 -3.37 36.20
CA PRO A 86 1.59 -1.95 36.19
C PRO A 86 1.22 -1.52 34.77
N ALA A 87 0.06 -0.88 34.68
CA ALA A 87 -0.45 -0.27 33.47
C ALA A 87 0.53 0.80 33.01
N THR A 88 1.38 0.46 32.04
CA THR A 88 1.91 1.47 31.14
C THR A 88 0.76 1.89 30.26
N THR A 89 0.22 3.06 30.58
CA THR A 89 -0.73 3.83 29.79
C THR A 89 -0.18 4.03 28.38
N ASP A 90 -0.37 3.05 27.51
CA ASP A 90 -0.55 3.32 26.10
C ASP A 90 -1.87 4.05 25.99
N THR A 91 -1.81 5.36 25.78
CA THR A 91 -2.95 6.14 25.28
C THR A 91 -3.22 5.66 23.85
N GLN A 92 -3.79 4.46 23.74
CA GLN A 92 -4.61 4.08 22.62
C GLN A 92 -5.88 4.90 22.80
N THR A 93 -5.91 6.07 22.14
CA THR A 93 -7.10 6.93 22.08
C THR A 93 -8.28 6.06 21.70
N ALA A 94 -9.12 5.75 22.70
CA ALA A 94 -10.44 5.20 22.47
C ALA A 94 -11.13 6.10 21.42
N PRO A 95 -11.93 5.55 20.50
CA PRO A 95 -12.73 6.38 19.60
C PRO A 95 -13.45 7.41 20.47
N SER A 96 -13.12 8.69 20.27
CA SER A 96 -13.65 9.74 21.13
C SER A 96 -15.17 9.72 21.03
N ALA A 97 -15.83 9.61 22.17
CA ALA A 97 -17.25 9.26 22.26
C ALA A 97 -18.19 10.25 21.53
N ASN A 98 -17.71 11.44 21.13
CA ASN A 98 -18.48 12.44 20.38
C ASN A 98 -17.81 12.92 19.08
N ALA A 99 -16.84 12.17 18.52
CA ALA A 99 -16.35 12.47 17.17
C ALA A 99 -17.39 12.01 16.13
N VAL A 100 -17.86 12.94 15.29
CA VAL A 100 -18.87 12.68 14.25
C VAL A 100 -18.36 13.24 12.94
N PHE A 101 -18.35 12.43 11.90
CA PHE A 101 -17.78 12.82 10.61
C PHE A 101 -18.85 12.88 9.52
N SER A 102 -18.80 13.94 8.73
CA SER A 102 -19.63 14.11 7.54
C SER A 102 -18.73 14.24 6.32
N GLY A 103 -19.04 13.55 5.24
CA GLY A 103 -18.29 13.59 4.00
C GLY A 103 -19.11 14.11 2.83
N LYS A 104 -18.44 14.71 1.84
CA LYS A 104 -19.05 15.06 0.56
C LYS A 104 -18.06 14.89 -0.59
N VAL A 105 -18.59 14.57 -1.77
CA VAL A 105 -17.81 14.53 -3.01
C VAL A 105 -17.74 15.94 -3.61
N LEU A 106 -16.53 16.42 -3.88
CA LEU A 106 -16.30 17.73 -4.49
C LEU A 106 -16.28 17.66 -6.02
N SER A 107 -15.64 16.63 -6.57
CA SER A 107 -15.56 16.42 -8.02
C SER A 107 -15.12 15.00 -8.33
N SER A 108 -15.44 14.54 -9.54
CA SER A 108 -14.98 13.27 -10.11
C SER A 108 -14.36 13.50 -11.48
N LYS A 109 -13.32 12.72 -11.81
CA LYS A 109 -12.64 12.73 -13.11
C LYS A 109 -12.36 11.30 -13.55
N VAL A 110 -12.80 10.94 -14.75
CA VAL A 110 -12.48 9.64 -15.35
C VAL A 110 -11.00 9.61 -15.75
N ILE A 111 -10.27 8.58 -15.33
CA ILE A 111 -8.86 8.35 -15.72
C ILE A 111 -8.81 7.38 -16.89
N ASN A 112 -9.52 6.26 -16.78
CA ASN A 112 -9.61 5.21 -17.78
C ASN A 112 -10.99 4.53 -17.66
N PRO A 113 -11.37 3.62 -18.57
CA PRO A 113 -12.68 2.96 -18.52
C PRO A 113 -13.01 2.31 -17.17
N ALA A 114 -12.02 1.77 -16.46
CA ALA A 114 -12.21 1.10 -15.17
C ALA A 114 -11.95 1.99 -13.94
N THR A 115 -11.52 3.24 -14.08
CA THR A 115 -11.02 4.05 -12.96
C THR A 115 -11.52 5.49 -13.00
N VAL A 116 -12.10 5.91 -11.88
CA VAL A 116 -12.51 7.28 -11.61
C VAL A 116 -11.70 7.84 -10.44
N GLN A 117 -11.15 9.03 -10.60
CA GLN A 117 -10.59 9.79 -9.49
C GLN A 117 -11.69 10.64 -8.86
N VAL A 118 -11.86 10.52 -7.54
CA VAL A 118 -12.82 11.31 -6.78
C VAL A 118 -12.07 12.17 -5.78
N LYS A 119 -12.36 13.47 -5.82
CA LYS A 119 -11.97 14.41 -4.77
C LYS A 119 -13.11 14.53 -3.78
N PHE A 120 -12.80 14.40 -2.50
CA PHE A 120 -13.78 14.43 -1.42
C PHE A 120 -13.30 15.33 -0.29
N GLU A 121 -14.25 15.82 0.50
CA GLU A 121 -14.01 16.55 1.73
C GLU A 121 -14.66 15.78 2.89
N ILE A 122 -13.95 15.67 4.02
CA ILE A 122 -14.47 15.11 5.27
C ILE A 122 -14.34 16.19 6.34
N THR A 123 -15.44 16.43 7.04
CA THR A 123 -15.55 17.40 8.12
C THR A 123 -15.86 16.67 9.42
N ASN A 124 -15.14 16.99 10.48
CA ASN A 124 -15.53 16.58 11.83
C ASN A 124 -16.60 17.55 12.36
N THR A 125 -17.85 17.11 12.39
CA THR A 125 -18.98 17.84 12.95
C THR A 125 -19.21 17.52 14.44
N GLY A 126 -18.39 16.65 15.01
CA GLY A 126 -18.40 16.32 16.44
C GLY A 126 -17.73 17.39 17.30
N THR A 127 -17.76 17.16 18.62
CA THR A 127 -17.14 18.06 19.61
C THR A 127 -15.72 17.66 19.96
N ASP A 128 -15.31 16.43 19.60
CA ASP A 128 -14.01 15.87 19.96
C ASP A 128 -13.18 15.60 18.71
N ALA A 129 -11.85 15.66 18.86
CA ALA A 129 -10.94 15.22 17.80
C ALA A 129 -11.03 13.70 17.63
N GLY A 130 -11.00 13.22 16.39
CA GLY A 130 -11.04 11.78 16.12
C GLY A 130 -10.49 11.42 14.75
N ILE A 131 -10.17 10.13 14.56
CA ILE A 131 -9.74 9.59 13.27
C ILE A 131 -10.98 9.07 12.54
N PRO A 132 -11.35 9.62 11.38
CA PRO A 132 -12.54 9.18 10.66
C PRO A 132 -12.34 7.80 10.03
N SER A 133 -13.41 7.01 9.99
CA SER A 133 -13.51 5.85 9.11
C SER A 133 -14.55 6.14 8.05
N CYS A 134 -14.13 6.40 6.81
CA CYS A 134 -15.03 6.78 5.72
C CYS A 134 -14.91 5.84 4.53
N ILE A 135 -16.03 5.64 3.82
CA ILE A 135 -16.11 4.93 2.55
C ILE A 135 -16.57 5.93 1.50
N VAL A 136 -15.81 6.05 0.41
CA VAL A 136 -16.19 6.81 -0.77
C VAL A 136 -16.82 5.85 -1.76
N ARG A 137 -18.01 6.18 -2.26
CA ARG A 137 -18.76 5.39 -3.24
C ARG A 137 -19.03 6.23 -4.49
N VAL A 138 -19.00 5.56 -5.63
CA VAL A 138 -19.42 6.12 -6.91
C VAL A 138 -20.35 5.15 -7.61
N GLN A 139 -21.38 5.68 -8.27
CA GLN A 139 -22.34 4.86 -9.00
C GLN A 139 -22.99 5.62 -10.15
N ASP A 140 -23.60 4.88 -11.07
CA ASP A 140 -24.58 5.40 -12.01
C ASP A 140 -26.00 5.26 -11.45
N ALA A 141 -26.96 6.00 -12.02
CA ALA A 141 -28.37 5.96 -11.60
C ALA A 141 -28.99 4.56 -11.63
N SER A 142 -28.53 3.67 -12.52
CA SER A 142 -29.00 2.28 -12.59
C SER A 142 -28.30 1.32 -11.63
N ARG A 143 -27.24 1.78 -10.93
CA ARG A 143 -26.36 0.99 -10.04
C ARG A 143 -25.65 -0.18 -10.74
N THR A 144 -25.61 -0.18 -12.06
CA THR A 144 -24.92 -1.17 -12.90
C THR A 144 -23.40 -1.01 -12.81
N TYR A 145 -22.94 0.24 -12.75
CA TYR A 145 -21.56 0.65 -12.68
C TYR A 145 -21.33 1.28 -11.31
N LYS A 146 -20.53 0.60 -10.47
CA LYS A 146 -20.26 1.02 -9.10
C LYS A 146 -18.81 0.85 -8.76
N GLY A 147 -18.31 1.70 -7.87
CA GLY A 147 -16.98 1.63 -7.28
C GLY A 147 -17.04 2.11 -5.84
N PHE A 148 -16.21 1.54 -4.98
CA PHE A 148 -16.07 2.03 -3.61
C PHE A 148 -14.65 1.77 -3.12
N ASP A 149 -14.19 2.63 -2.23
CA ASP A 149 -12.89 2.50 -1.57
C ASP A 149 -12.90 3.27 -0.25
N SER A 150 -12.02 2.90 0.68
CA SER A 150 -11.92 3.47 2.01
C SER A 150 -10.60 4.23 2.15
N PRO A 151 -10.60 5.57 2.15
CA PRO A 151 -9.41 6.33 2.48
C PRO A 151 -8.91 5.99 3.90
N ILE A 152 -7.59 5.85 4.03
CA ILE A 152 -6.92 5.55 5.30
C ILE A 152 -6.43 6.87 5.89
N PHE A 153 -6.79 7.13 7.15
CA PHE A 153 -6.35 8.29 7.92
C PHE A 153 -5.47 7.84 9.08
N ASP A 154 -4.31 8.47 9.24
CA ASP A 154 -3.34 8.20 10.30
C ASP A 154 -3.23 9.34 11.33
N TYR A 155 -4.12 10.35 11.23
CA TYR A 155 -4.20 11.49 12.12
C TYR A 155 -5.65 11.84 12.46
N ALA A 156 -5.84 12.47 13.61
CA ALA A 156 -7.15 12.95 14.04
C ALA A 156 -7.51 14.29 13.38
N ILE A 157 -8.78 14.46 13.03
CA ILE A 157 -9.34 15.73 12.58
C ILE A 157 -9.92 16.44 13.79
N GLU A 158 -9.50 17.68 14.02
CA GLU A 158 -10.04 18.52 15.10
C GLU A 158 -11.54 18.85 14.89
N PRO A 159 -12.29 19.13 15.96
CA PRO A 159 -13.69 19.56 15.87
C PRO A 159 -13.87 20.74 14.91
N ASN A 160 -14.93 20.71 14.11
CA ASN A 160 -15.27 21.73 13.11
C ASN A 160 -14.20 21.95 12.02
N SER A 161 -13.22 21.05 11.90
CA SER A 161 -12.21 21.10 10.85
C SER A 161 -12.56 20.18 9.69
N SER A 162 -12.15 20.58 8.49
CA SER A 162 -12.29 19.81 7.25
C SER A 162 -10.93 19.40 6.70
N ILE A 163 -10.91 18.23 6.05
CA ILE A 163 -9.79 17.78 5.23
C ILE A 163 -10.27 17.42 3.84
N THR A 164 -9.39 17.59 2.86
CA THR A 164 -9.67 17.23 1.46
C THR A 164 -8.73 16.11 1.02
N GLY A 165 -9.29 15.11 0.35
CA GLY A 165 -8.55 13.98 -0.20
C GLY A 165 -8.89 13.71 -1.67
N ALA A 166 -8.08 12.87 -2.30
CA ALA A 166 -8.36 12.32 -3.62
C ALA A 166 -8.08 10.82 -3.62
N ILE A 167 -9.00 10.03 -4.17
CA ILE A 167 -8.88 8.57 -4.26
C ILE A 167 -9.23 8.08 -5.65
N ASN A 168 -8.54 7.04 -6.11
CA ASN A 168 -8.83 6.41 -7.40
C ASN A 168 -9.69 5.17 -7.14
N LEU A 169 -10.93 5.21 -7.57
CA LEU A 169 -11.90 4.13 -7.41
C LEU A 169 -11.95 3.28 -8.67
N THR A 170 -11.90 1.96 -8.50
CA THR A 170 -12.17 1.01 -9.57
C THR A 170 -13.68 0.83 -9.75
N VAL A 171 -14.16 1.02 -10.97
CA VAL A 171 -15.57 0.90 -11.34
C VAL A 171 -15.81 -0.44 -12.03
N THR A 172 -16.87 -1.14 -11.64
CA THR A 172 -17.26 -2.41 -12.25
C THR A 172 -17.54 -2.27 -13.74
N LYS A 173 -17.27 -3.34 -14.51
CA LYS A 173 -17.58 -3.44 -15.95
C LYS A 173 -16.99 -2.33 -16.83
N GLU A 174 -15.88 -1.73 -16.39
CA GLU A 174 -15.22 -0.65 -17.15
C GLU A 174 -16.18 0.53 -17.47
N GLY A 175 -17.13 0.79 -16.57
CA GLY A 175 -18.16 1.81 -16.75
C GLY A 175 -17.87 3.14 -16.08
N ALA A 176 -16.60 3.54 -15.89
CA ALA A 176 -16.26 4.78 -15.20
C ALA A 176 -16.86 6.03 -15.87
N TYR A 177 -17.07 6.01 -17.19
CA TYR A 177 -17.73 7.09 -17.93
C TYR A 177 -19.22 7.25 -17.63
N PHE A 178 -19.88 6.22 -17.10
CA PHE A 178 -21.31 6.24 -16.79
C PHE A 178 -21.60 6.64 -15.34
N VAL A 179 -20.56 6.81 -14.52
CA VAL A 179 -20.71 7.26 -13.13
C VAL A 179 -21.22 8.70 -13.12
N THR A 180 -22.33 8.92 -12.42
CA THR A 180 -22.98 10.24 -12.28
C THR A 180 -23.14 10.68 -10.84
N GLU A 181 -23.03 9.75 -9.88
CA GLU A 181 -23.27 9.99 -8.47
C GLU A 181 -22.04 9.60 -7.65
N GLY A 182 -21.82 10.34 -6.56
CA GLY A 182 -20.77 10.06 -5.59
C GLY A 182 -21.22 10.38 -4.17
N GLU A 183 -20.89 9.50 -3.23
CA GLU A 183 -21.25 9.61 -1.81
C GLU A 183 -20.02 9.37 -0.95
N VAL A 184 -19.94 10.03 0.19
CA VAL A 184 -18.97 9.72 1.25
C VAL A 184 -19.76 9.42 2.51
N SER A 185 -19.65 8.19 3.01
CA SER A 185 -20.29 7.77 4.25
C SER A 185 -19.21 7.55 5.30
N CYS A 186 -19.32 8.20 6.46
CA CYS A 186 -18.35 8.07 7.56
C CYS A 186 -19.01 7.48 8.81
N SER A 187 -18.22 6.75 9.59
CA SER A 187 -18.57 6.17 10.89
C SER A 187 -17.54 6.53 11.95
#